data_AF-A0A7C3VSB8-F1
#
_entry.id   AF-A0A7C3VSB8-F1
#
_cell.length_a   1.000
_cell.length_b   1.000
_cell.length_c   1.000
_cell.angle_alpha   90.00
_cell.angle_beta   90.00
_cell.angle_gamma   90.00
#
_symmetry.space_group_name_H-M   'P 1'
#
loop_
_entity.id
_entity.type
_entity.pdbx_description
1 polymer ?
#
loop_
_entity_poly.entity_id
_entity_poly.type
_entity_poly.pdbx_seq_one_letter_code
_entity_poly.pdbx_strand_id
1 'polypeptide(L)'
;MRVLGITLLWLMASVGLAWAQTTNTVAGSEETVTIPKAEYEGIKAKLADLETQLQDLKSRLEETPAVEQVTPESGAAEEPTVIGGSTAAGVPQTLLPDISIVGDIVGNFTSDRTKANRNDVVLRGAELVLQGYLYPQIRGDAVVCMGEEHNHEAVVEECFLSFLQIGNSNLSAILGKRRLDFGKVNKIHPHHRPYVTAPSASENFLGDEGLIAEGASLSYLFPGKYFLNLEVGAWRVRSHTHLPSDEPMVEIGPGFDDKLYSARLWGS
;
A
#
# COMPACT_ATOMS: atom_id res chain seq x y z
N MET A 1 -59.45 38.20 -14.19
CA MET A 1 -59.34 39.25 -15.22
C MET A 1 -57.88 39.58 -15.43
N ARG A 2 -57.48 39.74 -16.70
CA ARG A 2 -56.18 40.26 -17.19
C ARG A 2 -55.81 41.57 -16.48
N VAL A 3 -54.54 41.97 -16.33
CA VAL A 3 -53.73 42.80 -17.25
C VAL A 3 -52.34 42.96 -16.56
N LEU A 4 -51.20 42.57 -17.15
CA LEU A 4 -50.31 43.25 -18.13
C LEU A 4 -49.48 44.44 -17.57
N GLY A 5 -48.15 44.38 -17.77
CA GLY A 5 -47.17 45.47 -17.60
C GLY A 5 -45.74 44.89 -17.52
N ILE A 6 -45.09 44.55 -18.64
CA ILE A 6 -44.19 45.36 -19.48
C ILE A 6 -43.09 46.09 -18.69
N THR A 7 -41.87 45.54 -18.76
CA THR A 7 -40.66 46.31 -19.08
C THR A 7 -39.68 45.42 -19.84
N LEU A 8 -39.35 45.88 -21.05
CA LEU A 8 -38.49 45.31 -22.07
C LEU A 8 -37.20 46.14 -22.06
N LEU A 9 -36.01 45.54 -21.98
CA LEU A 9 -34.79 46.21 -22.40
C LEU A 9 -33.68 45.21 -22.77
N TRP A 10 -33.33 45.19 -24.06
CA TRP A 10 -31.99 44.95 -24.67
C TRP A 10 -31.33 43.56 -24.46
N LEU A 11 -30.65 42.91 -25.41
CA LEU A 11 -29.99 43.31 -26.66
C LEU A 11 -29.81 42.05 -27.53
N MET A 12 -30.10 42.15 -28.84
CA MET A 12 -29.70 41.18 -29.87
C MET A 12 -28.31 41.55 -30.43
N ALA A 13 -27.38 40.58 -30.42
CA ALA A 13 -26.23 40.47 -31.33
C ALA A 13 -25.63 39.06 -31.13
N SER A 14 -26.02 38.05 -31.92
CA SER A 14 -25.32 37.58 -33.12
C SER A 14 -23.83 37.27 -32.92
N VAL A 15 -23.46 35.99 -33.00
CA VAL A 15 -22.58 35.38 -34.04
C VAL A 15 -22.22 33.96 -33.56
N GLY A 16 -22.46 32.98 -34.42
CA GLY A 16 -22.33 31.56 -34.14
C GLY A 16 -20.88 31.11 -33.91
N LEU A 17 -20.71 30.19 -32.97
CA LEU A 17 -19.49 29.41 -32.81
C LEU A 17 -19.77 28.00 -33.36
N ALA A 18 -19.12 27.71 -34.47
CA ALA A 18 -19.11 26.39 -35.11
C ALA A 18 -18.39 25.39 -34.20
N TRP A 19 -19.03 24.25 -33.96
CA TRP A 19 -18.43 23.08 -33.33
C TRP A 19 -17.58 22.36 -34.38
N ALA A 20 -16.26 22.41 -34.24
CA ALA A 20 -15.36 21.48 -34.92
C ALA A 20 -14.91 20.43 -33.90
N GLN A 21 -15.57 19.28 -33.90
CA GLN A 21 -15.06 18.08 -33.23
C GLN A 21 -13.90 17.54 -34.07
N THR A 22 -12.67 17.69 -33.58
CA THR A 22 -11.53 16.91 -34.09
C THR A 22 -11.58 15.53 -33.46
N THR A 23 -12.06 14.55 -34.21
CA THR A 23 -11.89 13.13 -33.91
C THR A 23 -10.50 12.70 -34.38
N ASN A 24 -9.57 12.48 -33.45
CA ASN A 24 -8.32 11.79 -33.78
C ASN A 24 -8.61 10.30 -33.92
N THR A 25 -8.61 9.83 -35.17
CA THR A 25 -8.64 8.42 -35.53
C THR A 25 -7.20 7.96 -35.62
N VAL A 26 -6.74 7.09 -34.71
CA VAL A 26 -5.41 6.47 -34.81
C VAL A 26 -5.53 5.27 -35.75
N ALA A 27 -5.13 5.48 -37.00
CA ALA A 27 -4.91 4.41 -37.97
C ALA A 27 -3.40 4.20 -38.11
N GLY A 28 -2.96 2.96 -37.90
CA GLY A 28 -1.56 2.58 -38.06
C GLY A 28 -1.08 2.78 -39.49
N SER A 29 -0.03 3.60 -39.63
CA SER A 29 0.86 3.65 -40.78
C SER A 29 2.22 4.09 -40.28
N GLU A 30 3.30 3.44 -40.73
CA GLU A 30 4.69 3.80 -40.43
C GLU A 30 4.92 5.30 -40.73
N GLU A 31 4.91 6.11 -39.68
CA GLU A 31 5.01 7.57 -39.79
C GLU A 31 6.49 7.95 -39.88
N THR A 32 7.03 8.03 -41.11
CA THR A 32 8.31 8.69 -41.33
C THR A 32 8.15 10.18 -41.06
N VAL A 33 8.52 10.60 -39.84
CA VAL A 33 8.57 12.01 -39.43
C VAL A 33 9.76 12.68 -40.11
N THR A 34 9.51 13.56 -41.07
CA THR A 34 10.54 14.43 -41.65
C THR A 34 10.94 15.51 -40.65
N ILE A 35 12.10 15.35 -40.03
CA ILE A 35 12.68 16.31 -39.07
C ILE A 35 13.63 17.25 -39.84
N PRO A 36 13.58 18.57 -39.62
CA PRO A 36 14.59 19.50 -40.15
C PRO A 36 16.00 19.08 -39.73
N LYS A 37 16.97 19.14 -40.67
CA LYS A 37 18.35 18.66 -40.43
C LYS A 37 19.00 19.25 -39.16
N ALA A 38 18.66 20.49 -38.79
CA ALA A 38 19.17 21.14 -37.58
C ALA A 38 18.67 20.49 -36.28
N GLU A 39 17.41 20.04 -36.25
CA GLU A 39 16.83 19.34 -35.11
C GLU A 39 17.37 17.91 -35.00
N TYR A 40 17.59 17.23 -36.14
CA TYR A 40 18.22 15.92 -36.18
C TYR A 40 19.65 15.93 -35.60
N GLU A 41 20.47 16.92 -35.98
CA GLU A 41 21.82 17.08 -35.41
C GLU A 41 21.77 17.43 -33.91
N GLY A 42 20.78 18.22 -33.47
CA GLY A 42 20.57 18.52 -32.06
C GLY A 42 20.18 17.29 -31.23
N ILE A 43 19.31 16.42 -31.76
CA ILE A 43 18.92 15.16 -31.13
C ILE A 43 20.10 14.19 -31.08
N LYS A 44 20.89 14.10 -32.16
CA LYS A 44 22.09 13.26 -32.22
C LYS A 44 23.16 13.69 -31.22
N ALA A 45 23.34 14.99 -31.03
CA ALA A 45 24.26 15.53 -30.02
C ALA A 45 23.83 15.17 -28.59
N LYS A 46 22.52 15.25 -28.29
CA LYS A 46 21.98 14.84 -26.98
C LYS A 46 22.12 13.34 -26.73
N LEU A 47 21.94 12.52 -27.76
CA LEU A 47 22.15 11.06 -27.67
C LEU A 47 23.60 10.72 -27.33
N ALA A 48 24.57 11.36 -27.99
CA ALA A 48 25.98 11.14 -27.71
C ALA A 48 26.38 11.56 -26.29
N ASP A 49 25.79 12.65 -25.77
CA ASP A 49 26.00 13.08 -24.38
C ASP A 49 25.40 12.08 -23.39
N LEU A 50 24.19 11.58 -23.64
CA LEU A 50 23.52 10.60 -22.80
C LEU A 50 24.24 9.25 -22.77
N GLU A 51 24.77 8.79 -23.92
CA GLU A 51 25.61 7.58 -23.99
C GLU A 51 26.88 7.73 -23.16
N THR A 52 27.51 8.91 -23.18
CA THR A 52 28.70 9.20 -22.38
C THR A 52 28.38 9.16 -20.88
N GLN A 53 27.24 9.72 -20.47
CA GLN A 53 26.78 9.68 -19.09
C GLN A 53 26.48 8.25 -18.61
N LEU A 54 25.88 7.41 -19.45
CA LEU A 54 25.64 6.00 -19.13
C LEU A 54 26.93 5.19 -19.00
N GLN A 55 27.95 5.52 -19.80
CA GLN A 55 29.23 4.84 -19.74
C GLN A 55 30.00 5.22 -18.47
N ASP A 56 29.96 6.48 -18.05
CA ASP A 56 30.52 6.96 -16.77
C ASP A 56 29.83 6.31 -15.55
N LEU A 57 28.50 6.23 -15.58
CA LEU A 57 27.72 5.56 -14.53
C LEU A 57 28.04 4.06 -14.44
N LYS A 58 28.21 3.38 -15.58
CA LYS A 58 28.62 1.97 -15.60
C LYS A 58 30.03 1.78 -15.05
N SER A 59 31.00 2.61 -15.44
CA SER A 59 32.36 2.51 -14.89
C SER A 59 32.40 2.79 -13.39
N ARG A 60 31.57 3.72 -12.89
CA ARG A 60 31.43 3.98 -11.45
C ARG A 60 30.77 2.83 -10.68
N LEU A 61 29.92 2.03 -11.34
CA LEU A 61 29.35 0.83 -10.74
C LEU A 61 30.37 -0.32 -10.68
N GLU A 62 31.21 -0.45 -11.71
CA GLU A 62 32.26 -1.48 -11.79
C GLU A 62 33.44 -1.21 -10.83
N GLU A 63 33.61 0.01 -10.32
CA GLU A 63 34.67 0.38 -9.36
C GLU A 63 34.32 0.13 -7.88
N THR A 64 33.19 -0.52 -7.57
CA THR A 64 32.91 -0.96 -6.18
C THR A 64 33.69 -2.25 -5.88
N PRO A 65 34.57 -2.30 -4.86
CA PRO A 65 35.34 -3.49 -4.55
C PRO A 65 34.43 -4.64 -4.12
N ALA A 66 34.68 -5.80 -4.71
CA ALA A 66 33.96 -7.06 -4.53
C ALA A 66 33.90 -7.50 -3.06
N VAL A 67 32.68 -7.73 -2.58
CA VAL A 67 32.44 -8.53 -1.37
C VAL A 67 32.68 -10.00 -1.74
N GLU A 68 33.56 -10.62 -0.97
CA GLU A 68 34.09 -11.97 -1.11
C GLU A 68 32.97 -13.03 -1.11
N GLN A 69 32.94 -13.86 -2.15
CA GLN A 69 31.98 -14.95 -2.32
C GLN A 69 32.36 -16.13 -1.42
N VAL A 70 31.46 -16.55 -0.52
CA VAL A 70 31.54 -17.84 0.16
C VAL A 70 30.74 -18.87 -0.64
N THR A 71 31.45 -19.90 -1.12
CA THR A 71 30.91 -21.09 -1.81
C THR A 71 29.94 -21.89 -0.93
N PRO A 72 28.82 -22.40 -1.47
CA PRO A 72 28.02 -23.40 -0.77
C PRO A 72 28.50 -24.82 -1.11
N GLU A 73 28.93 -25.56 -0.09
CA GLU A 73 29.06 -27.02 -0.16
C GLU A 73 27.69 -27.70 0.00
N SER A 74 27.51 -28.72 -0.82
CA SER A 74 26.35 -29.61 -0.93
C SER A 74 26.20 -30.52 0.30
N GLY A 75 24.99 -30.63 0.87
CA GLY A 75 24.64 -31.79 1.69
C GLY A 75 23.37 -31.68 2.54
N ALA A 76 22.40 -32.55 2.21
CA ALA A 76 21.35 -33.11 3.07
C ALA A 76 20.11 -32.26 3.42
N ALA A 77 18.96 -32.90 3.23
CA ALA A 77 17.62 -32.43 3.54
C ALA A 77 17.33 -32.50 5.04
N GLU A 78 16.84 -31.40 5.62
CA GLU A 78 16.17 -31.37 6.92
C GLU A 78 14.94 -30.44 6.88
N GLU A 79 13.94 -30.79 7.68
CA GLU A 79 12.55 -30.28 7.81
C GLU A 79 12.42 -28.77 8.07
N PRO A 80 11.23 -28.14 7.87
CA PRO A 80 11.13 -26.68 7.82
C PRO A 80 11.37 -26.11 9.21
N THR A 81 12.56 -25.55 9.40
CA THR A 81 12.92 -24.83 10.61
C THR A 81 12.42 -23.40 10.46
N VAL A 82 11.57 -22.99 11.40
CA VAL A 82 11.15 -21.60 11.61
C VAL A 82 12.40 -20.72 11.61
N ILE A 83 12.42 -19.65 10.79
CA ILE A 83 13.52 -18.68 10.77
C ILE A 83 13.53 -17.97 12.13
N GLY A 84 14.28 -18.55 13.06
CA GLY A 84 14.64 -17.95 14.33
C GLY A 84 15.58 -16.78 14.09
N GLY A 85 15.32 -15.67 14.80
CA GLY A 85 16.16 -14.48 14.78
C GLY A 85 17.63 -14.83 15.01
N SER A 86 18.49 -14.16 14.24
CA SER A 86 19.94 -14.27 14.32
C SER A 86 20.43 -14.17 15.77
N THR A 87 20.89 -15.30 16.33
CA THR A 87 21.68 -15.32 17.56
C THR A 87 23.13 -14.97 17.22
N ALA A 88 23.39 -13.71 16.89
CA ALA A 88 24.73 -13.15 16.99
C ALA A 88 24.94 -12.65 18.43
N ALA A 89 25.46 -13.53 19.27
CA ALA A 89 25.86 -13.19 20.64
C ALA A 89 26.91 -12.06 20.61
N GLY A 90 26.59 -10.90 21.19
CA GLY A 90 27.61 -9.95 21.65
C GLY A 90 27.52 -8.50 21.17
N VAL A 91 26.59 -8.13 20.28
CA VAL A 91 26.25 -6.71 20.07
C VAL A 91 25.09 -6.38 21.01
N PRO A 92 25.13 -5.31 21.82
CA PRO A 92 23.93 -4.87 22.53
C PRO A 92 22.85 -4.51 21.50
N GLN A 93 21.95 -5.46 21.25
CA GLN A 93 20.77 -5.38 20.40
C GLN A 93 19.71 -4.46 21.04
N THR A 94 20.13 -3.32 21.59
CA THR A 94 19.27 -2.49 22.44
C THR A 94 18.87 -1.19 21.77
N LEU A 95 19.34 -0.88 20.55
CA LEU A 95 19.05 0.41 19.91
C LEU A 95 18.83 0.38 18.38
N LEU A 96 18.92 -0.77 17.71
CA LEU A 96 18.60 -0.86 16.29
C LEU A 96 17.22 -1.52 16.12
N PRO A 97 16.36 -1.00 15.23
CA PRO A 97 15.10 -1.66 14.92
C PRO A 97 15.36 -2.99 14.21
N ASP A 98 14.47 -3.95 14.43
CA ASP A 98 14.34 -5.15 13.62
C ASP A 98 13.78 -4.75 12.25
N ILE A 99 14.42 -5.22 11.19
CA ILE A 99 14.07 -4.93 9.80
C ILE A 99 13.79 -6.25 9.11
N SER A 100 12.65 -6.36 8.44
CA SER A 100 12.32 -7.52 7.62
C SER A 100 11.65 -7.10 6.32
N ILE A 101 11.85 -7.91 5.28
CA ILE A 101 11.21 -7.75 3.98
C ILE A 101 10.45 -9.03 3.69
N VAL A 102 9.19 -8.91 3.30
CA VAL A 102 8.31 -10.02 2.96
C VAL A 102 7.83 -9.83 1.53
N GLY A 103 7.88 -10.87 0.71
CA GLY A 103 7.29 -10.87 -0.63
C GLY A 103 6.18 -11.91 -0.73
N ASP A 104 5.06 -11.55 -1.37
CA ASP A 104 3.94 -12.46 -1.65
C ASP A 104 3.84 -12.75 -3.15
N ILE A 105 4.15 -13.99 -3.53
CA ILE A 105 4.09 -14.46 -4.92
C ILE A 105 2.99 -15.52 -5.03
N VAL A 106 2.02 -15.28 -5.90
CA VAL A 106 0.86 -16.16 -6.08
C VAL A 106 0.77 -16.66 -7.52
N GLY A 107 0.56 -17.96 -7.67
CA GLY A 107 0.29 -18.61 -8.96
C GLY A 107 -1.16 -19.07 -9.06
N ASN A 108 -1.85 -18.71 -10.14
CA ASN A 108 -3.22 -19.13 -10.41
C ASN A 108 -3.25 -20.14 -11.56
N PHE A 109 -3.37 -21.43 -11.23
CA PHE A 109 -3.46 -22.52 -12.20
C PHE A 109 -4.88 -23.08 -12.23
N THR A 110 -5.72 -22.54 -13.11
CA THR A 110 -7.09 -23.01 -13.31
C THR A 110 -7.26 -23.62 -14.69
N SER A 111 -8.24 -24.52 -14.86
CA SER A 111 -8.67 -25.00 -16.18
C SER A 111 -9.79 -24.14 -16.78
N ASP A 112 -10.34 -23.21 -15.98
CA ASP A 112 -11.41 -22.32 -16.39
C ASP A 112 -10.92 -21.24 -17.34
N ARG A 113 -11.41 -21.25 -18.59
CA ARG A 113 -11.02 -20.31 -19.64
C ARG A 113 -11.67 -18.92 -19.50
N THR A 114 -12.62 -18.77 -18.58
CA THR A 114 -13.29 -17.47 -18.34
C THR A 114 -12.46 -16.54 -17.46
N LYS A 115 -11.47 -17.07 -16.72
CA LYS A 115 -10.58 -16.29 -15.86
C LYS A 115 -9.39 -15.77 -16.68
N ALA A 116 -9.24 -14.44 -16.73
CA ALA A 116 -8.15 -13.79 -17.48
C ALA A 116 -6.76 -14.10 -16.88
N ASN A 117 -6.67 -14.23 -15.55
CA ASN A 117 -5.44 -14.56 -14.82
C ASN A 117 -5.16 -16.08 -14.74
N ARG A 118 -5.55 -16.84 -15.77
CA ARG A 118 -5.32 -18.29 -15.84
C ARG A 118 -3.87 -18.60 -16.20
N ASN A 119 -3.27 -19.51 -15.45
CA ASN A 119 -1.86 -19.93 -15.59
C ASN A 119 -0.89 -18.75 -15.45
N ASP A 120 -1.22 -17.85 -14.53
CA ASP A 120 -0.43 -16.66 -14.27
C ASP A 120 0.30 -16.78 -12.94
N VAL A 121 1.47 -16.16 -12.83
CA VAL A 121 2.27 -16.07 -11.61
C VAL A 121 2.62 -14.61 -11.40
N VAL A 122 2.10 -14.04 -10.33
CA VAL A 122 2.17 -12.61 -10.06
C VAL A 122 2.81 -12.39 -8.69
N LEU A 123 3.68 -11.38 -8.61
CA LEU A 123 4.11 -10.80 -7.33
C LEU A 123 3.02 -9.84 -6.89
N ARG A 124 2.20 -10.26 -5.92
CA ARG A 124 1.10 -9.44 -5.40
C ARG A 124 1.61 -8.22 -4.67
N GLY A 125 2.66 -8.40 -3.88
CA GLY A 125 3.27 -7.30 -3.14
C GLY A 125 4.57 -7.68 -2.45
N ALA A 126 5.28 -6.66 -2.01
CA ALA A 126 6.44 -6.71 -1.15
C ALA A 126 6.25 -5.69 -0.02
N GLU A 127 6.49 -6.15 1.20
CA GLU A 127 6.32 -5.36 2.42
C GLU A 127 7.67 -5.22 3.13
N LEU A 128 8.03 -3.99 3.47
CA LEU A 128 9.13 -3.66 4.36
C LEU A 128 8.56 -3.37 5.75
N VAL A 129 8.98 -4.17 6.72
CA VAL A 129 8.53 -4.09 8.11
C VAL A 129 9.69 -3.64 9.00
N LEU A 130 9.49 -2.52 9.70
CA LEU A 130 10.42 -1.92 10.65
C LEU A 130 9.79 -1.94 12.04
N GLN A 131 10.43 -2.59 13.00
CA GLN A 131 9.88 -2.75 14.35
C GLN A 131 10.97 -2.51 15.39
N GLY A 132 10.63 -1.87 16.50
CA GLY A 132 11.64 -1.67 17.54
C GLY A 132 11.09 -1.04 18.81
N TYR A 133 11.81 -1.24 19.91
CA TYR A 133 11.52 -0.55 21.17
C TYR A 133 12.19 0.82 21.17
N LEU A 134 11.38 1.88 21.32
CA LEU A 134 11.87 3.25 21.45
C LEU A 134 12.23 3.58 22.91
N TYR A 135 11.46 3.01 23.83
CA TYR A 135 11.64 3.16 25.28
C TYR A 135 11.16 1.86 25.96
N PRO A 136 11.59 1.56 27.20
CA PRO A 136 10.94 0.51 27.99
C PRO A 136 9.42 0.73 28.00
N GLN A 137 8.64 -0.25 27.53
CA GLN A 137 7.18 -0.20 27.37
C GLN A 137 6.64 0.59 26.18
N ILE A 138 7.47 1.19 25.31
CA ILE A 138 7.04 1.86 24.07
C ILE A 138 7.69 1.18 22.87
N ARG A 139 6.86 0.64 21.98
CA ARG A 139 7.27 0.00 20.73
C ARG A 139 6.74 0.80 19.55
N GLY A 140 7.53 0.96 18.51
CA GLY A 140 7.10 1.49 17.22
C GLY A 140 7.13 0.40 16.15
N ASP A 141 6.13 0.43 15.29
CA ASP A 141 5.97 -0.50 14.17
C ASP A 141 5.58 0.31 12.93
N ALA A 142 6.29 0.11 11.82
CA ALA A 142 6.01 0.71 10.52
C ALA A 142 6.09 -0.36 9.43
N VAL A 143 5.08 -0.38 8.56
CA VAL A 143 4.93 -1.31 7.45
C VAL A 143 4.71 -0.49 6.18
N VAL A 144 5.62 -0.64 5.23
CA VAL A 144 5.54 -0.03 3.90
C VAL A 144 5.33 -1.15 2.90
N CYS A 145 4.26 -1.06 2.11
CA CYS A 145 3.94 -2.04 1.07
C CYS A 145 4.13 -1.43 -0.31
N MET A 146 4.53 -2.28 -1.25
CA MET A 146 4.60 -2.00 -2.69
C MET A 146 4.01 -3.20 -3.41
N GLY A 147 3.01 -3.02 -4.26
CA GLY A 147 2.35 -4.16 -4.90
C GLY A 147 1.30 -3.77 -5.90
N GLU A 148 0.67 -4.76 -6.52
CA GLU A 148 -0.42 -4.57 -7.48
C GLU A 148 -1.60 -3.80 -6.86
N GLU A 149 -1.88 -4.04 -5.56
CA GLU A 149 -2.88 -3.33 -4.75
C GLU A 149 -2.69 -1.80 -4.79
N HIS A 150 -1.44 -1.34 -4.79
CA HIS A 150 -1.06 0.07 -4.76
C HIS A 150 -0.51 0.58 -6.10
N ASN A 151 -0.84 -0.04 -7.24
CA ASN A 151 -0.29 0.31 -8.57
C ASN A 151 1.26 0.32 -8.61
N HIS A 152 1.89 -0.55 -7.84
CA HIS A 152 3.34 -0.62 -7.61
C HIS A 152 3.96 0.62 -6.96
N GLU A 153 3.16 1.49 -6.34
CA GLU A 153 3.63 2.60 -5.51
C GLU A 153 3.95 2.13 -4.09
N ALA A 154 4.91 2.81 -3.45
CA ALA A 154 5.24 2.58 -2.05
C ALA A 154 4.28 3.35 -1.14
N VAL A 155 3.44 2.62 -0.42
CA VAL A 155 2.42 3.17 0.49
C VAL A 155 2.69 2.70 1.92
N VAL A 156 2.48 3.60 2.87
CA VAL A 156 2.53 3.25 4.30
C VAL A 156 1.20 2.59 4.67
N GLU A 157 1.20 1.28 4.89
CA GLU A 157 0.01 0.54 5.29
C GLU A 157 -0.27 0.72 6.78
N GLU A 158 0.74 0.48 7.61
CA GLU A 158 0.66 0.60 9.05
C GLU A 158 1.83 1.43 9.58
N CYS A 159 1.55 2.32 10.52
CA CYS A 159 2.56 3.08 11.24
C CYS A 159 1.96 3.49 12.58
N PHE A 160 2.34 2.79 13.64
CA PHE A 160 1.78 3.01 14.97
C PHE A 160 2.79 2.83 16.09
N LEU A 161 2.48 3.47 17.21
CA LEU A 161 3.16 3.34 18.47
C LEU A 161 2.29 2.54 19.42
N SER A 162 2.89 1.56 20.08
CA SER A 162 2.28 0.73 21.11
C SER A 162 2.88 1.08 22.47
N PHE A 163 2.05 1.63 23.34
CA PHE A 163 2.32 1.81 24.76
C PHE A 163 1.85 0.55 25.49
N LEU A 164 2.79 -0.34 25.80
CA LEU A 164 2.52 -1.63 26.43
C LEU A 164 2.00 -1.48 27.86
N GLN A 165 2.50 -0.46 28.56
CA GLN A 165 2.06 -0.10 29.89
C GLN A 165 2.23 1.40 30.08
N ILE A 166 1.18 2.09 30.51
CA ILE A 166 1.23 3.52 30.81
C ILE A 166 1.51 3.70 32.29
N GLY A 167 2.75 4.03 32.63
CA GLY A 167 3.22 4.09 34.01
C GLY A 167 3.15 2.73 34.70
N ASN A 168 2.78 2.69 35.98
CA ASN A 168 2.63 1.45 36.74
C ASN A 168 1.16 1.00 36.80
N SER A 169 0.43 1.13 35.69
CA SER A 169 -1.00 0.83 35.63
C SER A 169 -1.29 -0.37 34.70
N ASN A 170 -2.55 -0.80 34.65
CA ASN A 170 -3.02 -1.84 33.72
C ASN A 170 -3.55 -1.24 32.40
N LEU A 171 -3.05 -0.06 32.02
CA LEU A 171 -3.44 0.62 30.80
C LEU A 171 -2.39 0.39 29.71
N SER A 172 -2.86 0.06 28.52
CA SER A 172 -2.07 0.08 27.29
C SER A 172 -2.77 0.95 26.26
N ALA A 173 -2.00 1.53 25.34
CA ALA A 173 -2.56 2.35 24.28
C ALA A 173 -1.86 2.11 22.97
N ILE A 174 -2.58 2.34 21.88
CA ILE A 174 -2.02 2.30 20.52
C ILE A 174 -2.38 3.61 19.85
N LEU A 175 -1.43 4.20 19.13
CA LEU A 175 -1.59 5.47 18.42
C LEU A 175 -0.96 5.36 17.03
N GLY A 176 -1.74 5.64 15.99
CA GLY A 176 -1.25 5.69 14.60
C GLY A 176 -2.20 5.05 13.59
N LYS A 177 -1.66 4.74 12.42
CA LYS A 177 -2.35 4.04 11.33
C LYS A 177 -2.19 2.53 11.50
N ARG A 178 -3.29 1.78 11.59
CA ARG A 178 -3.28 0.31 11.66
C ARG A 178 -4.56 -0.32 11.15
N ARG A 179 -4.51 -1.61 10.86
CA ARG A 179 -5.69 -2.47 10.67
C ARG A 179 -6.43 -2.61 12.01
N LEU A 180 -7.72 -2.30 11.99
CA LEU A 180 -8.57 -2.33 13.19
C LEU A 180 -8.89 -3.77 13.63
N ASP A 181 -9.15 -3.95 14.93
CA ASP A 181 -9.50 -5.25 15.50
C ASP A 181 -10.96 -5.65 15.22
N PHE A 182 -11.37 -5.63 13.95
CA PHE A 182 -12.67 -6.09 13.49
C PHE A 182 -12.62 -7.56 13.06
N GLY A 183 -13.22 -8.44 13.86
CA GLY A 183 -13.08 -9.88 13.67
C GLY A 183 -11.63 -10.36 13.87
N LYS A 184 -11.37 -11.63 13.56
CA LYS A 184 -10.02 -12.21 13.69
C LYS A 184 -9.17 -12.03 12.43
N VAL A 185 -9.82 -11.84 11.29
CA VAL A 185 -9.18 -11.85 9.97
C VAL A 185 -8.62 -10.48 9.60
N ASN A 186 -9.30 -9.38 9.94
CA ASN A 186 -8.91 -8.04 9.48
C ASN A 186 -7.49 -7.64 9.92
N LYS A 187 -7.07 -8.07 11.11
CA LYS A 187 -5.72 -7.79 11.64
C LYS A 187 -4.60 -8.56 10.91
N ILE A 188 -4.94 -9.61 10.17
CA ILE A 188 -3.96 -10.48 9.54
C ILE A 188 -3.66 -9.94 8.14
N HIS A 189 -2.40 -9.57 7.92
CA HIS A 189 -1.89 -9.20 6.59
C HIS A 189 -2.14 -10.32 5.58
N PRO A 190 -2.47 -9.99 4.31
CA PRO A 190 -2.80 -10.99 3.29
C PRO A 190 -1.81 -12.15 3.20
N HIS A 191 -0.50 -11.87 3.24
CA HIS A 191 0.57 -12.87 3.16
C HIS A 191 0.68 -13.79 4.40
N HIS A 192 0.03 -13.45 5.52
CA HIS A 192 -0.07 -14.29 6.72
C HIS A 192 -1.39 -15.07 6.82
N ARG A 193 -2.33 -14.85 5.88
CA ARG A 193 -3.62 -15.54 5.90
C ARG A 193 -3.45 -17.00 5.48
N PRO A 194 -4.24 -17.94 6.03
CA PRO A 194 -4.19 -19.35 5.63
C PRO A 194 -4.85 -19.62 4.26
N TYR A 195 -5.28 -18.57 3.57
CA TYR A 195 -5.94 -18.60 2.27
C TYR A 195 -5.42 -17.45 1.40
N VAL A 196 -5.43 -17.66 0.09
CA VAL A 196 -4.86 -16.72 -0.89
C VAL A 196 -5.74 -15.46 -1.04
N THR A 197 -7.05 -15.64 -1.15
CA THR A 197 -8.05 -14.57 -1.30
C THR A 197 -8.86 -14.41 -0.03
N ALA A 198 -9.27 -13.19 0.31
CA ALA A 198 -10.10 -12.99 1.49
C ALA A 198 -11.50 -13.60 1.27
N PRO A 199 -12.22 -13.95 2.36
CA PRO A 199 -13.61 -14.36 2.23
C PRO A 199 -14.42 -13.22 1.62
N SER A 200 -15.24 -13.50 0.61
CA SER A 200 -16.03 -12.45 -0.05
C SER A 200 -16.94 -11.68 0.90
N ALA A 201 -17.36 -12.29 2.02
CA ALA A 201 -18.10 -11.58 3.07
C ALA A 201 -17.28 -10.48 3.75
N SER A 202 -15.97 -10.70 3.94
CA SER A 202 -15.06 -9.70 4.48
C SER A 202 -14.74 -8.63 3.45
N GLU A 203 -14.42 -9.01 2.20
CA GLU A 203 -14.12 -8.06 1.11
C GLU A 203 -15.31 -7.11 0.85
N ASN A 204 -16.54 -7.65 0.75
CA ASN A 204 -17.74 -6.83 0.56
C ASN A 204 -18.09 -5.94 1.77
N PHE A 205 -17.52 -6.18 2.95
CA PHE A 205 -17.82 -5.41 4.14
C PHE A 205 -16.68 -4.47 4.57
N LEU A 206 -15.43 -4.79 4.27
CA LEU A 206 -14.26 -4.01 4.70
C LEU A 206 -13.50 -3.40 3.53
N GLY A 207 -13.87 -3.72 2.29
CA GLY A 207 -13.06 -3.47 1.11
C GLY A 207 -11.98 -4.54 0.92
N ASP A 208 -11.25 -4.42 -0.18
CA ASP A 208 -10.18 -5.37 -0.56
C ASP A 208 -8.99 -5.31 0.41
N GLU A 209 -8.59 -4.10 0.82
CA GLU A 209 -7.45 -3.86 1.72
C GLU A 209 -7.76 -4.15 3.22
N GLY A 210 -9.06 -4.30 3.53
CA GLY A 210 -9.59 -4.38 4.88
C GLY A 210 -9.71 -3.02 5.58
N LEU A 211 -10.18 -3.05 6.83
CA LEU A 211 -10.46 -1.84 7.60
C LEU A 211 -9.19 -1.31 8.27
N ILE A 212 -8.55 -0.36 7.59
CA ILE A 212 -7.38 0.40 8.05
C ILE A 212 -7.84 1.79 8.51
N ALA A 213 -7.36 2.25 9.66
CA ALA A 213 -7.69 3.58 10.16
C ALA A 213 -6.55 4.23 10.94
N GLU A 214 -6.57 5.57 10.98
CA GLU A 214 -5.64 6.41 11.72
C GLU A 214 -6.30 6.88 13.02
N GLY A 215 -5.71 6.61 14.17
CA GLY A 215 -6.32 7.05 15.42
C GLY A 215 -5.61 6.53 16.65
N ALA A 216 -6.38 6.39 17.72
CA ALA A 216 -5.87 5.88 18.97
C ALA A 216 -6.85 4.92 19.64
N SER A 217 -6.30 3.91 20.31
CA SER A 217 -7.04 3.08 21.26
C SER A 217 -6.41 3.09 22.64
N LEU A 218 -7.25 2.93 23.65
CA LEU A 218 -6.89 2.72 25.03
C LEU A 218 -7.50 1.40 25.48
N SER A 219 -6.67 0.53 26.05
CA SER A 219 -7.08 -0.73 26.64
C SER A 219 -6.82 -0.70 28.14
N TYR A 220 -7.77 -1.24 28.90
CA TYR A 220 -7.70 -1.38 30.35
C TYR A 220 -7.94 -2.85 30.73
N LEU A 221 -6.89 -3.46 31.28
CA LEU A 221 -6.96 -4.81 31.83
C LEU A 221 -7.44 -4.73 33.28
N PHE A 222 -8.59 -5.34 33.56
CA PHE A 222 -9.15 -5.33 34.91
C PHE A 222 -8.28 -6.16 35.85
N PRO A 223 -7.85 -5.59 37.00
CA PRO A 223 -7.15 -6.35 38.02
C PRO A 223 -8.11 -7.34 38.67
N GLY A 224 -7.89 -8.64 38.47
CA GLY A 224 -8.78 -9.67 39.00
C GLY A 224 -8.25 -11.08 38.79
N LYS A 225 -9.02 -12.06 39.26
CA LYS A 225 -8.73 -13.50 39.05
C LYS A 225 -9.09 -13.98 37.64
N TYR A 226 -9.98 -13.24 36.97
CA TYR A 226 -10.44 -13.53 35.61
C TYR A 226 -9.79 -12.55 34.65
N PHE A 227 -9.49 -13.02 33.44
CA PHE A 227 -8.99 -12.15 32.40
C PHE A 227 -10.16 -11.36 31.82
N LEU A 228 -10.13 -10.03 31.95
CA LEU A 228 -11.11 -9.13 31.38
C LEU A 228 -10.40 -7.88 30.86
N ASN A 229 -10.58 -7.56 29.59
CA ASN A 229 -9.97 -6.40 28.95
C ASN A 229 -11.03 -5.55 28.27
N LEU A 230 -11.02 -4.25 28.55
CA LEU A 230 -11.85 -3.24 27.91
C LEU A 230 -10.97 -2.41 26.98
N GLU A 231 -11.32 -2.35 25.71
CA GLU A 231 -10.67 -1.52 24.72
C GLU A 231 -11.66 -0.51 24.16
N VAL A 232 -11.25 0.76 24.12
CA VAL A 232 -11.99 1.85 23.49
C VAL A 232 -11.08 2.54 22.49
N GLY A 233 -11.60 2.89 21.32
CA GLY A 233 -10.83 3.47 20.23
C GLY A 233 -11.59 4.55 19.49
N ALA A 234 -10.87 5.57 19.07
CA ALA A 234 -11.33 6.63 18.21
C ALA A 234 -10.42 6.68 16.99
N TRP A 235 -11.02 6.45 15.83
CA TRP A 235 -10.33 6.22 14.58
C TRP A 235 -10.88 7.14 13.50
N ARG A 236 -10.00 7.50 12.56
CA ARG A 236 -10.34 8.15 11.32
C ARG A 236 -10.07 7.20 10.18
N VAL A 237 -11.12 6.83 9.47
CA VAL A 237 -10.99 6.02 8.26
C VAL A 237 -10.77 6.99 7.11
N ARG A 238 -9.66 6.81 6.39
CA ARG A 238 -9.44 7.51 5.14
C ARG A 238 -9.68 6.51 4.02
N SER A 239 -10.51 6.88 3.07
CA SER A 239 -10.53 6.19 1.77
C SER A 239 -9.14 6.34 1.16
N HIS A 240 -8.46 5.22 0.91
CA HIS A 240 -7.28 5.21 0.07
C HIS A 240 -7.77 5.51 -1.34
N THR A 241 -7.55 6.74 -1.80
CA THR A 241 -7.75 7.09 -3.21
C THR A 241 -6.75 6.32 -4.04
N HIS A 242 -7.21 5.27 -4.72
CA HIS A 242 -6.58 4.86 -5.96
C HIS A 242 -6.59 6.08 -6.89
N LEU A 243 -5.47 6.36 -7.56
CA LEU A 243 -5.46 7.28 -8.71
C LEU A 243 -6.65 6.93 -9.61
N PRO A 244 -7.32 7.92 -10.23
CA PRO A 244 -8.51 7.66 -11.01
C PRO A 244 -8.15 6.70 -12.15
N SER A 245 -8.49 5.43 -11.97
CA SER A 245 -8.79 4.58 -13.12
C SER A 245 -10.16 5.05 -13.62
N ASP A 246 -10.32 5.14 -14.94
CA ASP A 246 -11.54 5.63 -15.61
C ASP A 246 -12.79 4.76 -15.35
N GLU A 247 -12.71 3.81 -14.41
CA GLU A 247 -13.75 2.87 -14.03
C GLU A 247 -14.28 3.26 -12.64
N PRO A 248 -15.59 3.55 -12.47
CA PRO A 248 -16.16 3.80 -11.16
C PRO A 248 -16.15 2.51 -10.34
N MET A 249 -15.09 2.31 -9.55
CA MET A 249 -15.07 1.26 -8.53
C MET A 249 -16.16 1.57 -7.51
N VAL A 250 -17.15 0.68 -7.41
CA VAL A 250 -18.15 0.75 -6.34
C VAL A 250 -17.41 0.48 -5.05
N GLU A 251 -17.35 1.46 -4.16
CA GLU A 251 -16.88 1.25 -2.79
C GLU A 251 -17.92 0.37 -2.07
N ILE A 252 -17.77 -0.95 -2.20
CA ILE A 252 -18.63 -1.93 -1.53
C ILE A 252 -18.09 -2.10 -0.10
N GLY A 253 -18.57 -1.24 0.78
CA GLY A 253 -18.35 -1.28 2.22
C GLY A 253 -19.42 -0.45 2.93
N PRO A 254 -19.55 -0.53 4.26
CA PRO A 254 -20.55 0.21 5.04
C PRO A 254 -20.33 1.74 5.03
N GLY A 255 -19.46 2.27 4.18
CA GLY A 255 -19.19 3.70 4.04
C GLY A 255 -18.68 4.28 5.36
N PHE A 256 -17.61 3.69 5.90
CA PHE A 256 -16.92 4.28 7.05
C PHE A 256 -16.23 5.57 6.62
N ASP A 257 -17.00 6.65 6.51
CA ASP A 257 -16.51 7.95 6.09
C ASP A 257 -16.15 8.80 7.32
N ASP A 258 -14.91 9.29 7.31
CA ASP A 258 -14.28 10.11 8.34
C ASP A 258 -14.09 9.45 9.72
N LYS A 259 -15.14 9.20 10.52
CA LYS A 259 -14.97 8.86 11.96
C LYS A 259 -15.55 7.51 12.34
N LEU A 260 -14.72 6.71 13.01
CA LEU A 260 -15.09 5.40 13.53
C LEU A 260 -14.72 5.30 15.01
N TYR A 261 -15.69 4.93 15.84
CA TYR A 261 -15.47 4.66 17.25
C TYR A 261 -15.66 3.16 17.50
N SER A 262 -14.72 2.55 18.23
CA SER A 262 -14.77 1.13 18.57
C SER A 262 -14.77 0.96 20.09
N ALA A 263 -15.61 0.05 20.60
CA ALA A 263 -15.56 -0.39 21.99
C ALA A 263 -15.67 -1.91 22.04
N ARG A 264 -14.75 -2.57 22.74
CA ARG A 264 -14.71 -4.03 22.87
C ARG A 264 -14.44 -4.41 24.32
N LEU A 265 -15.25 -5.32 24.84
CA LEU A 265 -15.03 -5.98 26.13
C LEU A 265 -14.91 -7.47 25.87
N TRP A 266 -13.82 -8.09 26.30
CA TRP A 266 -13.63 -9.53 26.16
C TRP A 266 -12.91 -10.11 27.39
N GLY A 267 -13.18 -11.38 27.65
CA GLY A 267 -12.58 -12.11 28.75
C GLY A 267 -12.56 -13.61 28.50
N SER A 268 -11.83 -14.35 29.33
CA SER A 268 -11.73 -15.80 29.30
C SER A 268 -12.07 -16.41 30.65
#